data_AF-A0A3S1UPW4-F1
#
_entry.id   AF-A0A3S1UPW4-F1
#
_cell.length_a   1.000
_cell.length_b   1.000
_cell.length_c   1.000
_cell.angle_alpha   90.00
_cell.angle_beta   90.00
_cell.angle_gamma   90.00
#
_symmetry.space_group_name_H-M   'P 1'
#
loop_
_entity.id
_entity.type
_entity.pdbx_description
1 polymer ?
#
loop_
_entity_poly.entity_id
_entity_poly.type
_entity_poly.pdbx_seq_one_letter_code
_entity_poly.pdbx_strand_id
1 'polypeptide(L)'
;FYIPFDGLASLYVVSLVFGLSQGGIVPCYAIIVRDYMPAREAGQRIGIVMMATIFGMAIGGWMSGWIYDLTGSYAAAFLNGIAWNILNILAIVLLLWRSRRSLTVAA
;
A
#
# COMPACT_ATOMS: atom_id res chain seq x y z
N PHE A 1 15.56 13.67 -12.57
CA PHE A 1 15.36 14.31 -11.27
C PHE A 1 14.09 13.73 -10.60
N TYR A 2 14.24 12.91 -9.56
CA TYR A 2 13.09 12.27 -8.91
C TYR A 2 12.53 13.03 -7.70
N ILE A 3 13.33 13.80 -6.96
CA ILE A 3 12.94 14.78 -5.92
C ILE A 3 14.24 15.31 -5.22
N PRO A 4 15.25 14.47 -4.83
CA PRO A 4 16.57 14.97 -4.37
C PRO A 4 17.82 14.28 -4.97
N PHE A 5 17.69 13.23 -5.78
CA PHE A 5 18.82 12.41 -6.25
C PHE A 5 18.79 12.17 -7.76
N ASP A 6 19.99 12.17 -8.36
CA ASP A 6 20.22 12.01 -9.80
C ASP A 6 20.96 10.71 -10.16
N GLY A 7 21.20 9.83 -9.18
CA GLY A 7 22.03 8.63 -9.34
C GLY A 7 21.25 7.31 -9.41
N LEU A 8 21.67 6.42 -10.31
CA LEU A 8 21.19 5.03 -10.37
C LEU A 8 21.39 4.28 -9.03
N ALA A 9 22.44 4.63 -8.28
CA ALA A 9 22.72 4.04 -6.98
C ALA A 9 21.58 4.27 -5.95
N SER A 10 21.05 5.49 -5.85
CA SER A 10 19.92 5.76 -4.95
C SER A 10 18.65 5.03 -5.37
N LEU A 11 18.43 4.88 -6.68
CA LEU A 11 17.30 4.14 -7.20
C LEU A 11 17.38 2.66 -6.80
N TYR A 12 18.55 2.04 -6.91
CA TYR A 12 18.75 0.64 -6.51
C TYR A 12 18.56 0.43 -5.01
N VAL A 13 19.08 1.33 -4.17
CA VAL A 13 18.90 1.23 -2.71
C VAL A 13 17.43 1.35 -2.33
N VAL A 14 16.71 2.34 -2.87
CA VAL A 14 15.28 2.50 -2.61
C VAL A 14 14.48 1.30 -3.11
N SER A 15 14.80 0.78 -4.30
CA SER A 15 14.15 -0.40 -4.87
C SER A 15 14.42 -1.66 -4.03
N LEU A 16 15.62 -1.81 -3.47
CA LEU A 16 15.98 -2.92 -2.61
C LEU A 16 15.20 -2.86 -1.29
N VAL A 17 15.18 -1.71 -0.63
CA VAL A 17 14.44 -1.52 0.62
C VAL A 17 12.94 -1.73 0.39
N PHE A 18 12.41 -1.17 -0.70
CA PHE A 18 11.02 -1.34 -1.08
C PHE A 18 10.68 -2.79 -1.40
N GLY A 19 11.50 -3.47 -2.20
CA GLY A 19 11.30 -4.89 -2.56
C GLY A 19 11.35 -5.79 -1.34
N LEU A 20 12.32 -5.59 -0.44
CA LEU A 20 12.42 -6.33 0.82
C LEU A 20 11.17 -6.13 1.70
N SER A 21 10.70 -4.89 1.81
CA SER A 21 9.49 -4.56 2.58
C SER A 21 8.22 -5.17 1.97
N GLN A 22 8.09 -5.11 0.64
CA GLN A 22 6.93 -5.66 -0.08
C GLN A 22 6.88 -7.19 -0.03
N GLY A 23 8.04 -7.86 -0.02
CA GLY A 23 8.11 -9.33 0.02
C GLY A 23 7.42 -9.95 1.23
N GLY A 24 7.41 -9.26 2.38
CA GLY A 24 6.74 -9.72 3.59
C GLY A 24 5.25 -9.37 3.68
N ILE A 25 4.82 -8.27 3.04
CA ILE A 25 3.45 -7.76 3.18
C ILE A 25 2.41 -8.73 2.60
N VAL A 26 2.68 -9.27 1.41
CA VAL A 26 1.78 -10.19 0.71
C VAL A 26 1.48 -11.47 1.51
N PRO A 27 2.47 -12.24 2.02
CA PRO A 27 2.18 -13.41 2.84
C PRO A 27 1.54 -13.05 4.18
N CYS A 28 1.88 -11.90 4.78
CA CYS A 28 1.24 -11.45 6.02
C CYS A 28 -0.29 -11.30 5.86
N TYR A 29 -0.79 -10.75 4.74
CA TYR A 29 -2.24 -10.66 4.52
C TYR A 29 -2.92 -12.03 4.48
N ALA A 30 -2.31 -13.01 3.82
CA ALA A 30 -2.85 -14.36 3.74
C ALA A 30 -2.90 -15.03 5.14
N ILE A 31 -1.85 -14.86 5.94
CA ILE A 31 -1.76 -15.40 7.30
C ILE A 31 -2.81 -14.74 8.20
N ILE A 32 -2.88 -13.40 8.23
CA ILE A 32 -3.83 -12.67 9.07
C ILE A 32 -5.27 -13.07 8.74
N VAL A 33 -5.64 -13.14 7.47
CA VAL A 33 -7.02 -13.53 7.10
C VAL A 33 -7.31 -14.97 7.54
N ARG A 34 -6.34 -15.88 7.41
CA ARG A 34 -6.49 -17.26 7.86
C ARG A 34 -6.62 -17.38 9.38
N ASP A 35 -5.90 -16.56 10.15
CA ASP A 35 -5.91 -16.62 11.62
C ASP A 35 -7.22 -16.10 12.22
N TYR A 36 -7.83 -15.09 11.60
CA TYR A 36 -9.06 -14.46 12.11
C TYR A 36 -10.36 -15.02 11.52
N MET A 37 -10.30 -15.86 10.48
CA MET A 37 -11.50 -16.31 9.75
C MET A 37 -11.65 -17.84 9.73
N PRO A 38 -12.89 -18.35 9.72
CA PRO A 38 -13.14 -19.78 9.54
C PRO A 38 -12.53 -20.29 8.24
N ALA A 39 -11.91 -21.47 8.28
CA ALA A 39 -11.21 -22.07 7.13
C ALA A 39 -12.08 -22.19 5.87
N ARG A 40 -13.41 -22.30 6.03
CA ARG A 40 -14.38 -22.37 4.92
C ARG A 40 -14.46 -21.09 4.08
N GLU A 41 -14.23 -19.93 4.68
CA GLU A 41 -14.35 -18.62 4.01
C GLU A 41 -12.98 -17.96 3.75
N ALA A 42 -11.91 -18.47 4.35
CA ALA A 42 -10.58 -17.90 4.25
C ALA A 42 -10.12 -17.73 2.79
N GLY A 43 -10.37 -18.72 1.93
CA GLY A 43 -10.00 -18.66 0.51
C GLY A 43 -10.67 -17.50 -0.24
N GLN A 44 -11.98 -17.30 -0.03
CA GLN A 44 -12.70 -16.20 -0.68
C GLN A 44 -12.24 -14.83 -0.18
N ARG A 45 -12.03 -14.69 1.15
CA ARG A 45 -11.59 -13.43 1.76
C ARG A 45 -10.16 -13.06 1.33
N ILE A 46 -9.25 -14.03 1.30
CA ILE A 46 -7.88 -13.84 0.76
C ILE A 46 -7.98 -13.41 -0.71
N GLY A 47 -8.81 -14.09 -1.51
CA GLY A 47 -9.02 -13.73 -2.92
C GLY A 47 -9.47 -12.27 -3.11
N ILE A 48 -10.45 -11.81 -2.32
CA ILE A 48 -10.93 -10.43 -2.37
C ILE A 48 -9.82 -9.43 -2.02
N VAL A 49 -9.06 -9.68 -0.96
CA VAL A 49 -7.95 -8.81 -0.54
C VAL A 49 -6.88 -8.75 -1.62
N MET A 50 -6.52 -9.88 -2.22
CA MET A 50 -5.51 -9.95 -3.28
C MET A 50 -6.00 -9.27 -4.57
N MET A 51 -7.27 -9.43 -4.94
CA MET A 51 -7.87 -8.73 -6.08
C MET A 51 -7.84 -7.21 -5.87
N ALA A 52 -8.25 -6.73 -4.69
CA ALA A 52 -8.17 -5.31 -4.36
C ALA A 52 -6.73 -4.78 -4.42
N THR A 53 -5.75 -5.60 -4.00
CA THR A 53 -4.33 -5.26 -4.06
C THR A 53 -3.86 -5.12 -5.51
N ILE A 54 -4.14 -6.10 -6.37
CA ILE A 54 -3.76 -6.08 -7.79
C ILE A 54 -4.43 -4.90 -8.50
N PHE A 55 -5.71 -4.66 -8.22
CA PHE A 55 -6.44 -3.52 -8.75
C PHE A 55 -5.80 -2.18 -8.36
N GLY A 56 -5.40 -2.04 -7.09
CA GLY A 56 -4.63 -0.90 -6.60
C GLY A 56 -3.29 -0.72 -7.32
N MET A 57 -2.54 -1.80 -7.55
CA MET A 57 -1.28 -1.74 -8.31
C MET A 57 -1.49 -1.30 -9.76
N ALA A 58 -2.54 -1.81 -10.42
CA ALA A 58 -2.88 -1.45 -11.78
C ALA A 58 -3.23 0.04 -11.92
N ILE A 59 -4.10 0.55 -11.02
CA ILE A 59 -4.46 1.97 -10.99
C ILE A 59 -3.24 2.83 -10.66
N GLY A 60 -2.44 2.43 -9.67
CA GLY A 60 -1.25 3.17 -9.26
C GLY A 60 -0.25 3.35 -10.39
N GLY A 61 0.05 2.28 -11.13
CA GLY A 61 0.93 2.33 -12.29
C GLY A 61 0.38 3.19 -13.42
N TRP A 62 -0.89 2.99 -13.78
CA TRP A 62 -1.55 3.74 -14.85
C TRP A 62 -1.63 5.25 -14.56
N MET A 63 -2.10 5.61 -13.35
CA MET A 63 -2.24 7.01 -12.93
C MET A 63 -0.88 7.70 -12.85
N SER A 64 0.17 7.02 -12.39
CA SER A 64 1.53 7.59 -12.34
C SER A 64 2.06 7.90 -13.75
N GLY A 65 1.79 7.03 -14.72
CA GLY A 65 2.12 7.26 -16.13
C GLY A 65 1.34 8.43 -16.71
N TRP A 66 0.02 8.49 -16.46
CA TRP A 66 -0.81 9.60 -16.92
C TRP A 66 -0.41 10.96 -16.33
N ILE A 67 -0.03 10.99 -15.04
CA ILE A 67 0.51 12.20 -14.40
C ILE A 67 1.82 12.62 -15.07
N TYR A 68 2.69 11.67 -15.44
CA TYR A 68 3.91 11.96 -16.15
C TYR A 68 3.63 12.54 -17.54
N ASP A 69 2.69 11.97 -18.30
CA ASP A 69 2.33 12.46 -19.64
C ASP A 69 1.81 13.90 -19.60
N LEU A 70 1.12 14.30 -18.52
CA LEU A 70 0.59 15.66 -18.34
C LEU A 70 1.63 16.66 -17.82
N THR A 71 2.56 16.23 -16.98
CA THR A 71 3.50 17.14 -16.27
C THR A 71 4.93 17.12 -16.83
N GLY A 72 5.28 16.10 -17.62
CA GLY A 72 6.64 15.86 -18.10
C GLY A 72 7.66 15.57 -17.00
N SER A 73 7.22 15.32 -15.76
CA SER A 73 8.10 15.20 -14.60
C SER A 73 7.69 14.05 -13.68
N TYR A 74 8.64 13.17 -13.37
CA TYR A 74 8.44 12.08 -12.41
C TYR A 74 8.22 12.59 -10.98
N ALA A 75 8.68 13.80 -10.64
CA ALA A 75 8.48 14.35 -9.30
C ALA A 75 7.00 14.49 -8.94
N ALA A 76 6.14 14.84 -9.92
CA ALA A 76 4.69 14.91 -9.73
C ALA A 76 4.07 13.54 -9.48
N ALA A 77 4.52 12.50 -10.19
CA ALA A 77 4.09 11.12 -9.97
C ALA A 77 4.51 10.63 -8.57
N PHE A 78 5.71 11.00 -8.10
CA PHE A 78 6.14 10.66 -6.75
C PHE A 78 5.40 11.39 -5.64
N LEU A 79 5.09 12.67 -5.83
CA LEU A 79 4.26 13.41 -4.90
C LEU A 79 2.86 12.80 -4.78
N ASN A 80 2.28 12.34 -5.90
CA ASN A 80 1.02 11.61 -5.90
C ASN A 80 1.12 10.30 -5.09
N GLY A 81 2.19 9.52 -5.29
CA GLY A 81 2.45 8.30 -4.52
C GLY A 81 2.61 8.54 -3.01
N ILE A 82 3.25 9.65 -2.62
CA ILE A 82 3.35 10.08 -1.21
C ILE A 82 1.97 10.42 -0.66
N ALA A 83 1.14 11.17 -1.40
CA ALA A 83 -0.21 11.51 -0.98
C ALA A 83 -1.07 10.26 -0.72
N TRP A 84 -0.96 9.23 -1.59
CA TRP A 84 -1.64 7.95 -1.37
C TRP A 84 -1.15 7.19 -0.14
N ASN A 85 0.14 7.24 0.17
CA ASN A 85 0.66 6.67 1.42
C ASN A 85 0.14 7.40 2.65
N ILE A 86 0.06 8.73 2.63
CA ILE A 86 -0.53 9.52 3.72
C ILE A 86 -2.00 9.14 3.93
N LEU A 87 -2.76 9.00 2.84
CA LEU A 87 -4.14 8.53 2.90
C LEU A 87 -4.25 7.15 3.56
N ASN A 88 -3.35 6.22 3.21
CA ASN A 88 -3.31 4.89 3.80
C ASN A 88 -3.03 4.94 5.32
N ILE A 89 -2.03 5.73 5.75
CA ILE A 89 -1.70 5.93 7.17
C ILE A 89 -2.90 6.52 7.91
N LEU A 90 -3.57 7.52 7.33
CA LEU A 90 -4.77 8.12 7.91
C LEU A 90 -5.88 7.08 8.11
N ALA A 91 -6.13 6.23 7.11
CA ALA A 91 -7.12 5.16 7.22
C ALA A 91 -6.77 4.17 8.36
N ILE A 92 -5.50 3.76 8.48
CA ILE A 92 -5.03 2.90 9.57
C ILE A 92 -5.24 3.57 10.92
N VAL A 93 -4.84 4.83 11.08
CA VAL A 93 -4.99 5.58 12.34
C VAL A 93 -6.47 5.71 12.73
N LEU A 94 -7.35 6.02 11.78
CA LEU A 94 -8.79 6.11 12.00
C LEU A 94 -9.40 4.76 12.44
N LEU A 95 -9.00 3.66 11.79
CA LEU A 95 -9.44 2.31 12.15
C LEU A 95 -8.96 1.91 13.55
N LEU A 96 -7.70 2.20 13.90
CA LEU A 96 -7.14 1.94 15.23
C LEU A 96 -7.85 2.76 16.30
N TRP A 97 -8.12 4.04 16.04
CA TRP A 97 -8.85 4.90 16.97
C TRP A 97 -10.28 4.42 17.22
N ARG A 98 -10.98 4.02 16.16
CA ARG A 98 -12.33 3.46 16.25
C ARG A 98 -12.35 2.14 17.00
N SER A 99 -11.39 1.25 16.74
CA SER A 99 -11.25 -0.03 17.44
C SER A 99 -11.01 0.16 18.94
N ARG A 100 -10.11 1.09 19.32
CA ARG A 100 -9.86 1.42 20.74
C ARG A 100 -11.10 1.99 21.44
N ARG A 101 -11.87 2.87 20.78
CA ARG A 101 -13.12 3.39 21.33
C ARG A 101 -14.16 2.30 21.58
N SER A 102 -14.30 1.34 20.66
CA SER A 102 -15.22 0.22 20.86
C SER A 102 -14.85 -0.66 22.06
N LEU A 103 -13.55 -0.82 22.34
CA LEU A 103 -13.07 -1.56 23.52
C LEU A 103 -13.32 -0.80 24.83
N THR A 104 -13.21 0.53 24.84
CA THR A 104 -13.49 1.36 26.03
C THR A 104 -14.99 1.47 26.34
N VAL A 105 -15.87 1.37 25.34
CA VAL A 105 -17.34 1.41 25.54
C VAL A 105 -17.89 0.05 26.01
N ALA A 106 -17.16 -1.05 25.76
CA ALA A 106 -17.54 -2.40 26.16
C ALA A 106 -17.01 -2.82 27.54
N ALA A 107 -16.17 -2.00 28.19
CA ALA A 107 -15.62 -2.20 29.53
C ALA A 107 -16.36 -1.33 30.56
#